data_AF-A0A9D2NLN9-F1
#
_entry.id   AF-A0A9D2NLN9-F1
#
_cell.length_a   1.000
_cell.length_b   1.000
_cell.length_c   1.000
_cell.angle_alpha   90.00
_cell.angle_beta   90.00
_cell.angle_gamma   90.00
#
_symmetry.space_group_name_H-M   'P 1'
#
loop_
_entity.id
_entity.type
_entity.pdbx_description
1 polymer ?
#
loop_
_entity_poly.entity_id
_entity_poly.type
_entity_poly.pdbx_seq_one_letter_code
_entity_poly.pdbx_strand_id
1 'polypeptide(L)' 'MDQKLRVGILGATGMVGQRFISLLEDHPWFEVVTVAASPRSAGKTYEEAVGDRWKMDTPMPEAVKKLVVLNVNDVE' A
#
# COMPACT_ATOMS: atom_id res chain seq x y z
N MET A 1 -12.05 -2.42 -20.96
CA MET A 1 -11.88 -1.23 -20.10
C MET A 1 -10.42 -0.86 -20.23
N ASP A 2 -10.10 0.22 -20.94
CA ASP A 2 -8.72 0.52 -21.33
C ASP A 2 -7.90 1.25 -20.25
N GLN A 3 -8.49 1.52 -19.08
CA GLN A 3 -7.78 2.17 -17.97
C GLN A 3 -8.21 1.60 -16.62
N LYS A 4 -7.25 1.19 -15.79
CA LYS A 4 -7.49 0.74 -14.41
C LYS A 4 -7.90 1.93 -13.52
N LEU A 5 -8.77 1.65 -12.54
CA LEU A 5 -9.15 2.60 -11.51
C LEU A 5 -8.01 2.74 -10.49
N ARG A 6 -7.52 3.97 -10.34
CA ARG A 6 -6.47 4.32 -9.39
C ARG A 6 -7.05 4.39 -7.99
N VAL A 7 -6.50 3.62 -7.05
CA VAL A 7 -7.00 3.51 -5.68
C VAL A 7 -5.91 3.79 -4.64
N GLY A 8 -6.36 4.27 -3.49
CA GLY A 8 -5.53 4.48 -2.30
C GLY A 8 -5.92 3.51 -1.18
N ILE A 9 -4.94 3.12 -0.36
CA ILE A 9 -5.18 2.28 0.84
C ILE A 9 -4.82 3.08 2.09
N LEU A 10 -5.81 3.32 2.94
CA LEU A 10 -5.63 3.94 4.25
C LEU A 10 -5.40 2.85 5.31
N GLY A 11 -4.42 3.04 6.18
CA GLY A 11 -3.98 1.99 7.11
C GLY A 11 -3.18 0.88 6.43
N ALA A 12 -2.47 1.22 5.34
CA ALA A 12 -1.80 0.26 4.46
C ALA A 12 -0.75 -0.64 5.15
N THR A 13 -0.16 -0.21 6.27
CA THR A 13 0.86 -0.99 6.98
C THR A 13 0.29 -2.03 7.93
N GLY A 14 -1.00 -1.94 8.29
CA GLY A 14 -1.67 -2.90 9.16
C GLY A 14 -1.98 -4.23 8.45
N MET A 15 -2.36 -5.26 9.21
CA MET A 15 -2.65 -6.60 8.66
C MET A 15 -3.68 -6.57 7.52
N VAL A 16 -4.76 -5.80 7.69
CA VAL A 16 -5.81 -5.65 6.66
C VAL A 16 -5.28 -4.91 5.43
N GLY A 17 -4.50 -3.84 5.63
CA GLY A 17 -3.89 -3.08 4.54
C GLY A 17 -2.93 -3.92 3.71
N GLN A 18 -2.06 -4.71 4.36
CA GLN A 18 -1.18 -5.67 3.69
C GLN A 18 -1.97 -6.70 2.88
N ARG A 19 -3.07 -7.22 3.44
CA ARG A 19 -3.93 -8.17 2.72
C ARG A 19 -4.58 -7.54 1.49
N PHE A 20 -5.06 -6.30 1.57
CA PHE A 20 -5.57 -5.59 0.39
C PHE A 20 -4.51 -5.40 -0.68
N ILE A 21 -3.29 -5.03 -0.29
CA ILE A 21 -2.17 -4.88 -1.23
C ILE A 21 -1.90 -6.18 -1.98
N SER A 22 -1.86 -7.32 -1.29
CA SER A 22 -1.70 -8.63 -1.93
C SER A 22 -2.87 -9.00 -2.84
N LEU A 23 -4.11 -8.70 -2.46
CA LEU A 23 -5.29 -9.00 -3.28
C LEU A 23 -5.42 -8.11 -4.51
N LEU A 24 -4.86 -6.90 -4.45
CA LEU A 24 -4.92 -5.91 -5.53
C LEU A 24 -3.72 -5.98 -6.47
N GLU A 25 -2.72 -6.83 -6.16
CA GLU A 25 -1.62 -7.14 -7.07
C GLU A 25 -2.20 -7.68 -8.39
N ASP A 26 -1.79 -7.07 -9.51
CA ASP A 26 -2.25 -7.39 -10.86
C ASP A 26 -3.77 -7.40 -11.10
N HIS A 27 -4.55 -6.73 -10.24
CA HIS A 27 -6.01 -6.70 -10.34
C HIS A 27 -6.47 -6.11 -11.69
N PRO A 28 -7.47 -6.71 -12.37
CA PRO A 28 -7.90 -6.29 -13.71
C PRO A 28 -8.49 -4.87 -13.74
N TRP A 29 -9.02 -4.41 -12.61
CA TRP A 29 -9.74 -3.13 -12.53
C TRP A 29 -9.06 -2.09 -11.65
N PHE A 30 -8.13 -2.48 -10.77
CA PHE A 30 -7.61 -1.59 -9.74
C PHE A 30 -6.09 -1.53 -9.80
N GLU A 31 -5.56 -0.33 -9.58
CA GLU A 31 -4.14 -0.07 -9.45
C GLU A 31 -3.91 0.72 -8.16
N VAL A 32 -3.15 0.16 -7.23
CA VAL A 32 -2.78 0.84 -5.99
C VAL A 32 -1.70 1.87 -6.29
N VAL A 33 -2.05 3.14 -6.24
CA VAL A 33 -1.15 4.26 -6.56
C VAL A 33 -0.81 5.11 -5.33
N THR A 34 -1.47 4.85 -4.20
CA THR A 34 -1.30 5.63 -2.97
C THR A 34 -1.47 4.73 -1.75
N VAL A 35 -0.59 4.90 -0.78
CA VAL A 35 -0.67 4.22 0.51
C VAL A 35 -0.52 5.24 1.62
N ALA A 36 -1.38 5.18 2.62
CA ALA A 36 -1.31 6.05 3.78
C ALA A 36 -1.38 5.24 5.08
N ALA A 37 -0.67 5.69 6.10
CA ALA A 37 -0.64 5.05 7.41
C ALA A 37 -0.36 6.08 8.51
N SER A 38 0.00 5.59 9.70
CA SER A 38 0.28 6.45 10.86
C SER A 38 1.40 7.47 10.58
N PRO A 39 1.46 8.61 11.32
CA PRO A 39 2.53 9.60 11.18
C PRO A 39 3.95 9.02 11.30
N ARG A 40 4.15 7.95 12.09
CA ARG A 40 5.45 7.27 12.25
C ARG A 40 5.93 6.57 10.96
N SER A 41 5.00 6.17 10.11
CA SER A 41 5.27 5.52 8.83
C SER A 41 5.38 6.51 7.68
N ALA A 42 4.81 7.72 7.83
CA ALA A 42 4.80 8.73 6.79
C ALA A 42 6.21 9.14 6.37
N GLY A 43 6.40 9.41 5.07
CA GLY A 43 7.67 9.82 4.47
C GLY A 43 8.67 8.69 4.20
N LYS A 44 8.40 7.47 4.69
CA LYS A 44 9.16 6.26 4.34
C LYS A 44 8.59 5.61 3.10
N THR A 45 9.40 4.84 2.38
CA THR A 45 8.86 3.90 1.40
C THR A 45 8.00 2.84 2.12
N TYR A 46 7.06 2.24 1.40
CA TYR A 46 6.20 1.21 1.97
C TYR A 46 7.02 0.02 2.50
N GLU A 47 8.07 -0.38 1.77
CA GLU A 47 8.99 -1.43 2.21
C GLU A 47 9.69 -1.10 3.52
N GLU A 48 10.22 0.11 3.69
CA GLU A 48 10.82 0.55 4.96
C GLU A 48 9.79 0.68 6.09
N ALA A 49 8.58 1.14 5.78
CA ALA A 49 7.52 1.33 6.75
C ALA A 49 7.02 0.00 7.32
N VAL A 50 6.93 -1.04 6.48
CA VAL A 50 6.48 -2.37 6.88
C VAL A 50 7.64 -3.23 7.39
N GLY A 51 8.73 -3.34 6.62
CA GLY A 51 9.91 -4.11 6.94
C GLY A 51 9.60 -5.57 7.27
N ASP A 52 10.12 -6.03 8.41
CA ASP A 52 9.90 -7.37 8.99
C ASP A 52 8.46 -7.64 9.45
N ARG A 53 7.59 -6.61 9.44
CA ARG A 53 6.18 -6.74 9.80
C ARG A 53 5.29 -7.14 8.63
N TRP A 54 5.85 -7.45 7.47
CA TRP A 54 5.09 -8.05 6.37
C TRP A 54 4.65 -9.46 6.78
N LYS A 55 3.34 -9.71 6.79
CA LYS A 55 2.73 -10.94 7.30
C LYS A 55 2.08 -11.81 6.23
N MET A 56 2.20 -11.46 4.95
CA MET A 56 1.62 -12.24 3.88
C MET A 56 2.58 -13.35 3.45
N ASP A 57 2.02 -14.49 3.04
CA ASP A 57 2.81 -15.61 2.50
C ASP A 57 3.39 -15.30 1.11
N THR A 58 2.83 -14.30 0.42
CA THR A 58 3.35 -13.78 -0.85
C THR A 58 4.36 -12.67 -0.59
N PRO A 59 5.35 -12.46 -1.48
CA PRO A 59 6.23 -11.31 -1.39
C PRO A 59 5.44 -9.99 -1.50
N MET A 60 6.03 -8.92 -0.97
CA MET A 60 5.47 -7.57 -1.10
C MET A 60 5.43 -7.18 -2.59
N PRO A 61 4.29 -6.71 -3.13
CA PRO A 61 4.19 -6.33 -4.54
C PRO A 61 5.14 -5.20 -4.92
N GLU A 62 5.88 -5.37 -6.02
CA GLU A 62 6.88 -4.39 -6.49
C GLU A 62 6.27 -3.01 -6.77
N ALA A 63 5.03 -2.98 -7.26
CA ALA A 63 4.29 -1.75 -7.53
C ALA A 63 4.07 -0.88 -6.29
N VAL A 64 4.05 -1.49 -5.09
CA VAL A 64 3.75 -0.80 -3.83
C VAL A 64 5.02 -0.54 -3.01
N LYS A 65 6.04 -1.39 -3.09
CA LYS A 65 7.29 -1.29 -2.29
C LYS A 65 7.86 0.12 -2.21
N LYS A 66 7.95 0.79 -3.35
CA LYS A 66 8.61 2.10 -3.51
C LYS A 66 7.69 3.29 -3.28
N LEU A 67 6.38 3.07 -3.07
CA LEU A 67 5.45 4.16 -2.78
C LEU A 67 5.83 4.79 -1.45
N VAL A 68 5.91 6.12 -1.43
CA VAL A 68 6.10 6.88 -0.19
C VAL A 68 4.77 6.86 0.58
N VAL A 69 4.84 6.42 1.83
CA VAL A 69 3.68 6.38 2.71
C VAL A 69 3.26 7.79 3.08
N LEU A 70 2.00 8.12 2.85
CA LEU A 70 1.40 9.37 3.28
C LEU A 70 0.98 9.28 4.76
N ASN A 71 0.97 10.42 5.42
CA ASN A 71 0.33 10.53 6.73
C ASN A 71 -1.19 10.48 6.53
N VAL A 72 -1.85 9.51 7.16
CA VAL A 72 -3.30 9.29 7.03
C VAL A 72 -4.13 10.50 7.45
N ASN A 73 -3.61 11.37 8.32
CA ASN A 73 -4.29 12.58 8.75
C ASN A 73 -4.27 13.71 7.70
N ASP A 74 -3.37 13.61 6.71
CA ASP A 74 -3.13 14.64 5.69
C ASP A 74 -3.65 14.19 4.30
N VAL A 75 -4.48 13.14 4.26
CA VAL A 75 -5.06 12.62 3.01
C VAL A 75 -6.45 13.25 2.84
N GLU A 76 -6.59 14.10 1.81
CA GLU A 76 -7.87 14.67 1.34
C GLU A 76 -8.52 13.80 0.25
#